data_AF-A0A9P6WXW6-F1
#
_entry.id   AF-A0A9P6WXW6-F1
#
_cell.length_a   1.000
_cell.length_b   1.000
_cell.length_c   1.000
_cell.angle_alpha   90.00
_cell.angle_beta   90.00
_cell.angle_gamma   90.00
#
_symmetry.space_group_name_H-M   'P 1'
#
loop_
_entity.id
_entity.type
_entity.pdbx_description
1 polymer ?
#
loop_
_entity_poly.entity_id
_entity_poly.type
_entity_poly.pdbx_seq_one_letter_code
_entity_poly.pdbx_strand_id
1 'polypeptide(L)'
;MTAKVDRGHSLSKIEECIKSKRLHHSNDYHTVSAEEKLEIQHDLLRWYQVEKRTNMPWRKERDKNWDQETLAQRAYEVWVSEIMLQQTQVATVIDYYNRWMTAFPTIHSLAKADLEKVNTLWAGLGYYSRAKRLWEGAKKIVSEFDGRLPNNAQELQREVPGVGRYTAGAVASIVFGEATPVVDGNVIRVLSRWRAIHADPKKAKTVELFWGIAASIVPESNPGDFNQAMMELGARVCVPQNPNCNQCPISNNCHAFNQLQLYKSLSKNGFFNEKKRKQMESEHECEICDEIQSDLNEDAYAVTRYPLKVEKKPPRDEECAVSIVERIRSNGDDPLYLISKRPETGLLAGLWEFPSVELTSPNTNYSARSLETTNYLKMKYSIELEEPTRHDLGNVVHLFSHIRKVYHVEWVQYESNDEPMESEEIKWVTMSELQKAPIPTGLKKALKLFEKFKTTTPTKLTKKTTVRKSVKSAAISSFFTVKK
;
A
#
# COMPACT_ATOMS: atom_id res chain seq x y z
N MET A 1 9.97 -42.86 -25.03
CA MET A 1 11.42 -42.81 -24.77
C MET A 1 11.67 -41.69 -23.78
N THR A 2 11.95 -42.07 -22.54
CA THR A 2 12.17 -41.16 -21.40
C THR A 2 13.51 -40.47 -21.54
N ALA A 3 13.49 -39.17 -21.86
CA ALA A 3 14.67 -38.33 -21.78
C ALA A 3 15.17 -38.32 -20.32
N LYS A 4 16.37 -38.85 -20.09
CA LYS A 4 17.10 -38.73 -18.83
C LYS A 4 17.52 -37.27 -18.66
N VAL A 5 16.63 -36.50 -18.06
CA VAL A 5 16.83 -35.52 -16.99
C VAL A 5 18.26 -34.97 -16.82
N ASP A 6 18.47 -33.69 -17.14
CA ASP A 6 19.69 -32.92 -16.81
C ASP A 6 19.56 -32.19 -15.46
N ARG A 7 19.05 -32.89 -14.42
CA ARG A 7 18.99 -32.37 -13.03
C ARG A 7 20.37 -32.12 -12.42
N GLY A 8 21.43 -32.59 -13.06
CA GLY A 8 22.80 -32.50 -12.55
C GLY A 8 23.32 -31.06 -12.48
N HIS A 9 22.95 -30.21 -13.43
CA HIS A 9 23.58 -28.89 -13.59
C HIS A 9 23.09 -27.81 -12.60
N SER A 10 21.80 -27.77 -12.26
CA SER A 10 21.28 -26.83 -11.24
C SER A 10 21.72 -27.23 -9.83
N LEU A 11 21.68 -28.53 -9.52
CA LEU A 11 22.17 -29.05 -8.26
C LEU A 11 23.68 -28.85 -8.08
N SER A 12 24.48 -28.98 -9.15
CA SER A 12 25.92 -28.72 -9.07
C SER A 12 26.24 -27.27 -8.71
N LYS A 13 25.53 -26.29 -9.31
CA LYS A 13 25.68 -24.87 -8.96
C LYS A 13 25.29 -24.56 -7.51
N ILE A 14 24.21 -25.17 -7.02
CA ILE A 14 23.78 -25.02 -5.61
C ILE A 14 24.82 -25.65 -4.67
N GLU A 15 25.36 -26.81 -5.01
CA GLU A 15 26.42 -27.46 -4.24
C GLU A 15 27.70 -26.63 -4.19
N GLU A 16 28.16 -26.08 -5.31
CA GLU A 16 29.32 -25.20 -5.38
C GLU A 16 29.13 -23.95 -4.51
N CYS A 17 27.96 -23.32 -4.63
CA CYS A 17 27.56 -22.16 -3.84
C CYS A 17 27.63 -22.46 -2.33
N ILE A 18 27.13 -23.62 -1.88
CA ILE A 18 27.18 -24.00 -0.45
C ILE A 18 28.59 -24.43 -0.02
N LYS A 19 29.29 -25.23 -0.83
CA LYS A 19 30.65 -25.72 -0.53
C LYS A 19 31.65 -24.59 -0.36
N SER A 20 31.42 -23.42 -0.99
CA SER A 20 32.21 -22.20 -0.77
C SER A 20 32.18 -21.68 0.68
N LYS A 21 31.20 -22.12 1.51
CA LYS A 21 30.93 -21.60 2.87
C LYS A 21 30.68 -20.09 2.94
N ARG A 22 30.40 -19.44 1.80
CA ARG A 22 30.07 -18.01 1.72
C ARG A 22 28.98 -17.71 0.68
N LEU A 23 28.29 -18.75 0.18
CA LEU A 23 27.28 -18.64 -0.88
C LEU A 23 27.81 -17.91 -2.13
N HIS A 24 29.07 -18.14 -2.51
CA HIS A 24 29.65 -17.51 -3.70
C HIS A 24 29.11 -18.14 -4.98
N HIS A 25 28.79 -17.29 -5.95
CA HIS A 25 28.24 -17.69 -7.24
C HIS A 25 28.46 -16.57 -8.27
N SER A 26 28.43 -16.93 -9.56
CA SER A 26 28.39 -15.97 -10.66
C SER A 26 26.95 -15.53 -10.98
N ASN A 27 26.78 -14.52 -11.85
CA ASN A 27 25.46 -14.05 -12.28
C ASN A 27 24.59 -15.15 -12.92
N ASP A 28 25.22 -16.17 -13.53
CA ASP A 28 24.55 -17.33 -14.15
C ASP A 28 23.83 -18.25 -13.16
N TYR A 29 23.97 -17.99 -11.87
CA TYR A 29 23.21 -18.66 -10.81
C TYR A 29 21.75 -18.18 -10.74
N HIS A 30 21.46 -16.99 -11.26
CA HIS A 30 20.11 -16.40 -11.23
C HIS A 30 19.34 -16.59 -12.54
N THR A 31 19.94 -17.22 -13.54
CA THR A 31 19.32 -17.48 -14.84
C THR A 31 18.33 -18.65 -14.73
N VAL A 32 17.46 -18.75 -15.74
CA VAL A 32 16.42 -19.78 -15.83
C VAL A 32 16.66 -20.58 -17.10
N SER A 33 16.81 -21.90 -16.99
CA SER A 33 16.95 -22.77 -18.16
C SER A 33 15.61 -22.93 -18.90
N ALA A 34 15.64 -23.45 -20.13
CA ALA A 34 14.43 -23.73 -20.89
C ALA A 34 13.54 -24.78 -20.20
N GLU A 35 14.15 -25.78 -19.58
CA GLU A 35 13.49 -26.84 -18.82
C GLU A 35 12.83 -26.28 -17.57
N GLU A 36 13.57 -25.48 -16.78
CA GLU A 36 13.04 -24.84 -15.59
C GLU A 36 11.86 -23.92 -15.92
N LYS A 37 11.92 -23.21 -17.06
CA LYS A 37 10.82 -22.39 -17.60
C LYS A 37 9.58 -23.24 -17.87
N LEU A 38 9.72 -24.38 -18.56
CA LEU A 38 8.58 -25.25 -18.86
C LEU A 38 7.97 -25.87 -17.59
N GLU A 39 8.82 -26.29 -16.65
CA GLU A 39 8.39 -26.86 -15.36
C GLU A 39 7.63 -25.83 -14.52
N ILE A 40 8.16 -24.60 -14.34
CA ILE A 40 7.46 -23.57 -13.57
C ILE A 40 6.13 -23.19 -14.20
N GLN A 41 6.07 -23.04 -15.53
CA GLN A 41 4.83 -22.73 -16.24
C GLN A 41 3.76 -23.80 -15.98
N HIS A 42 4.13 -25.06 -16.15
CA HIS A 42 3.22 -26.18 -16.00
C HIS A 42 2.76 -26.38 -14.55
N ASP A 43 3.69 -26.46 -13.59
CA ASP A 43 3.38 -26.80 -12.20
C ASP A 43 2.61 -25.67 -11.51
N LEU A 44 2.96 -24.42 -11.80
CA LEU A 44 2.28 -23.26 -11.23
C LEU A 44 0.85 -23.12 -11.77
N LEU A 45 0.65 -23.27 -13.08
CA LEU A 45 -0.70 -23.20 -13.67
C LEU A 45 -1.58 -24.34 -13.17
N ARG A 46 -1.06 -25.57 -13.08
CA ARG A 46 -1.79 -26.71 -12.52
C ARG A 46 -2.24 -26.45 -11.09
N TRP A 47 -1.33 -25.98 -10.24
CA TRP A 47 -1.64 -25.61 -8.86
C TRP A 47 -2.70 -24.52 -8.80
N TYR A 48 -2.57 -23.47 -9.62
CA TYR A 48 -3.50 -22.35 -9.63
C TYR A 48 -4.93 -22.75 -10.01
N GLN A 49 -5.11 -23.67 -10.96
CA GLN A 49 -6.47 -24.12 -11.32
C GLN A 49 -7.21 -24.79 -10.16
N VAL A 50 -6.48 -25.45 -9.24
CA VAL A 50 -7.07 -26.10 -8.06
C VAL A 50 -7.21 -25.13 -6.89
N GLU A 51 -6.22 -24.26 -6.68
CA GLU A 51 -6.09 -23.47 -5.45
C GLU A 51 -6.55 -22.01 -5.58
N LYS A 52 -6.88 -21.53 -6.79
CA LYS A 52 -7.31 -20.13 -6.99
C LYS A 52 -8.51 -19.80 -6.10
N ARG A 53 -8.39 -18.71 -5.33
CA ARG A 53 -9.52 -18.15 -4.59
C ARG A 53 -10.63 -17.70 -5.55
N THR A 54 -11.86 -18.13 -5.26
CA THR A 54 -13.07 -17.85 -6.05
C THR A 54 -13.90 -16.69 -5.48
N ASN A 55 -13.61 -16.24 -4.26
CA ASN A 55 -14.34 -15.16 -3.59
C ASN A 55 -13.89 -13.75 -3.98
N MET A 56 -13.06 -13.61 -5.02
CA MET A 56 -12.64 -12.30 -5.55
C MET A 56 -13.54 -11.91 -6.74
N PRO A 57 -14.43 -10.91 -6.59
CA PRO A 57 -15.45 -10.59 -7.59
C PRO A 57 -14.87 -10.11 -8.94
N TRP A 58 -13.64 -9.60 -8.93
CA TRP A 58 -12.91 -9.20 -10.13
C TRP A 58 -12.23 -10.35 -10.87
N ARG A 59 -12.22 -11.60 -10.34
CA ARG A 59 -11.72 -12.77 -11.06
C ARG A 59 -12.85 -13.43 -11.82
N LYS A 60 -12.70 -13.51 -13.14
CA LYS A 60 -13.62 -14.20 -14.06
C LYS A 60 -12.79 -15.06 -14.99
N GLU A 61 -13.32 -16.21 -15.39
CA GLU A 61 -12.68 -17.04 -16.40
C GLU A 61 -12.68 -16.30 -17.74
N ARG A 62 -11.57 -16.40 -18.47
CA ARG A 62 -11.43 -15.77 -19.77
C ARG A 62 -12.16 -16.61 -20.82
N ASP A 63 -13.03 -15.97 -21.60
CA ASP A 63 -13.56 -16.53 -22.83
C ASP A 63 -12.75 -16.00 -24.02
N LYS A 64 -12.41 -16.89 -24.95
CA LYS A 64 -11.71 -16.52 -26.19
C LYS A 64 -12.63 -15.86 -27.20
N ASN A 65 -13.95 -15.98 -27.02
CA ASN A 65 -14.97 -15.48 -27.94
C ASN A 65 -15.61 -14.17 -27.47
N TRP A 66 -15.04 -13.50 -26.47
CA TRP A 66 -15.53 -12.19 -26.06
C TRP A 66 -15.46 -11.19 -27.22
N ASP A 67 -16.58 -10.51 -27.45
CA ASP A 67 -16.62 -9.36 -28.33
C ASP A 67 -15.86 -8.17 -27.73
N GLN A 68 -15.69 -7.12 -28.54
CA GLN A 68 -14.94 -5.93 -28.14
C GLN A 68 -15.57 -5.21 -26.94
N GLU A 69 -16.90 -5.23 -26.81
CA GLU A 69 -17.60 -4.56 -25.71
C GLU A 69 -17.39 -5.32 -24.39
N THR A 70 -17.47 -6.65 -24.43
CA THR A 70 -17.20 -7.52 -23.27
C THR A 70 -15.75 -7.39 -22.84
N LEU A 71 -14.80 -7.32 -23.78
CA LEU A 71 -13.39 -7.05 -23.48
C LEU A 71 -13.18 -5.67 -22.84
N ALA A 72 -13.83 -4.63 -23.36
CA ALA A 72 -13.74 -3.28 -22.82
C ALA A 72 -14.27 -3.23 -21.37
N GLN A 73 -15.45 -3.83 -21.12
CA GLN A 73 -16.01 -3.94 -19.79
C GLN A 73 -15.10 -4.74 -18.85
N ARG A 74 -14.55 -5.85 -19.32
CA ARG A 74 -13.61 -6.67 -18.53
C ARG A 74 -12.32 -5.90 -18.21
N ALA A 75 -11.79 -5.14 -19.15
CA ALA A 75 -10.62 -4.29 -18.94
C ALA A 75 -10.87 -3.25 -17.84
N TYR A 76 -12.04 -2.60 -17.85
CA TYR A 76 -12.45 -1.69 -16.79
C TYR A 76 -12.50 -2.39 -15.41
N GLU A 77 -13.17 -3.54 -15.33
CA GLU A 77 -13.29 -4.31 -14.08
C GLU A 77 -11.93 -4.70 -13.49
N VAL A 78 -11.02 -5.23 -14.32
CA VAL A 78 -9.67 -5.62 -13.89
C VAL A 78 -8.88 -4.38 -13.49
N TRP A 79 -8.89 -3.33 -14.30
CA TRP A 79 -8.18 -2.09 -14.02
C TRP A 79 -8.58 -1.48 -12.66
N VAL A 80 -9.88 -1.39 -12.36
CA VAL A 80 -10.38 -0.91 -11.06
C VAL A 80 -9.81 -1.77 -9.92
N SER A 81 -9.88 -3.10 -10.02
CA SER A 81 -9.38 -3.99 -8.98
C SER A 81 -7.87 -3.85 -8.76
N GLU A 82 -7.08 -3.74 -9.83
CA GLU A 82 -5.63 -3.59 -9.76
C GLU A 82 -5.23 -2.27 -9.08
N ILE A 83 -5.95 -1.17 -9.37
CA ILE A 83 -5.72 0.10 -8.68
C ILE A 83 -6.08 0.01 -7.20
N MET A 84 -7.20 -0.65 -6.85
CA MET A 84 -7.61 -0.82 -5.45
C MET A 84 -6.62 -1.69 -4.66
N LEU A 85 -6.09 -2.77 -5.26
CA LEU A 85 -5.18 -3.73 -4.62
C LEU A 85 -3.77 -3.18 -4.35
N GLN A 86 -3.40 -2.06 -4.96
CA GLN A 86 -2.13 -1.39 -4.66
C GLN A 86 -2.01 -1.08 -3.16
N GLN A 87 -1.08 -1.75 -2.47
CA GLN A 87 -0.82 -1.58 -1.04
C GLN A 87 -2.07 -1.78 -0.15
N THR A 88 -3.07 -2.53 -0.62
CA THR A 88 -4.32 -2.79 0.11
C THR A 88 -4.63 -4.29 0.10
N GLN A 89 -5.10 -4.84 1.22
CA GLN A 89 -5.36 -6.27 1.35
C GLN A 89 -6.63 -6.69 0.60
N VAL A 90 -6.62 -7.88 0.00
CA VAL A 90 -7.77 -8.43 -0.75
C VAL A 90 -9.07 -8.39 0.05
N ALA A 91 -9.04 -8.83 1.31
CA ALA A 91 -10.23 -8.87 2.16
C ALA A 91 -10.89 -7.49 2.33
N THR A 92 -10.08 -6.43 2.40
CA THR A 92 -10.59 -5.05 2.46
C THR A 92 -11.15 -4.62 1.11
N VAL A 93 -10.50 -4.99 0.00
CA VAL A 93 -10.89 -4.50 -1.34
C VAL A 93 -12.24 -5.06 -1.81
N ILE A 94 -12.63 -6.27 -1.39
CA ILE A 94 -13.90 -6.91 -1.82
C ILE A 94 -15.11 -5.97 -1.64
N ASP A 95 -15.30 -5.42 -0.44
CA ASP A 95 -16.45 -4.56 -0.14
C ASP A 95 -16.41 -3.22 -0.88
N TYR A 96 -15.21 -2.67 -1.09
CA TYR A 96 -15.03 -1.42 -1.83
C TYR A 96 -15.28 -1.63 -3.32
N TYR A 97 -14.77 -2.72 -3.88
CA TYR A 97 -14.98 -3.07 -5.27
C TYR A 97 -16.47 -3.27 -5.58
N ASN A 98 -17.20 -4.02 -4.74
CA ASN A 98 -18.62 -4.26 -4.97
C ASN A 98 -19.44 -2.95 -4.93
N ARG A 99 -19.20 -2.08 -3.94
CA ARG A 99 -19.87 -0.76 -3.86
C ARG A 99 -19.49 0.13 -5.04
N TRP A 100 -18.22 0.11 -5.43
CA TRP A 100 -17.72 0.87 -6.59
C TRP A 100 -18.39 0.42 -7.88
N MET A 101 -18.39 -0.88 -8.18
CA MET A 101 -19.00 -1.43 -9.39
C MET A 101 -20.53 -1.26 -9.40
N THR A 102 -21.18 -1.17 -8.24
CA THR A 102 -22.60 -0.82 -8.15
C THR A 102 -22.85 0.65 -8.54
N ALA A 103 -22.01 1.57 -8.05
CA ALA A 103 -22.15 3.00 -8.32
C ALA A 103 -21.64 3.41 -9.72
N PHE A 104 -20.59 2.73 -10.18
CA PHE A 104 -19.89 2.96 -11.44
C PHE A 104 -19.73 1.63 -12.20
N PRO A 105 -20.81 1.08 -12.79
CA PRO A 105 -20.76 -0.21 -13.46
C PRO A 105 -19.87 -0.23 -14.70
N THR A 106 -19.69 0.91 -15.37
CA THR A 106 -18.91 1.03 -16.61
C THR A 106 -17.92 2.19 -16.53
N ILE A 107 -16.89 2.18 -17.38
CA ILE A 107 -15.94 3.30 -17.48
C ILE A 107 -16.64 4.64 -17.81
N HIS A 108 -17.71 4.61 -18.60
CA HIS A 108 -18.54 5.77 -18.92
C HIS A 108 -19.24 6.35 -17.68
N SER A 109 -19.74 5.48 -16.80
CA SER A 109 -20.38 5.92 -15.55
C SER A 109 -19.38 6.56 -14.58
N LEU A 110 -18.14 6.06 -14.54
CA LEU A 110 -17.05 6.66 -13.77
C LEU A 110 -16.61 8.01 -14.38
N ALA A 111 -16.44 8.09 -15.69
CA ALA A 111 -16.01 9.30 -16.38
C ALA A 111 -16.99 10.47 -16.22
N LYS A 112 -18.29 10.17 -16.11
CA LYS A 112 -19.36 11.16 -15.87
C LYS A 112 -19.50 11.59 -14.40
N ALA A 113 -18.87 10.87 -13.46
CA ALA A 113 -18.96 11.20 -12.05
C ALA A 113 -18.17 12.46 -11.70
N ASP A 114 -18.58 13.15 -10.64
CA ASP A 114 -17.76 14.18 -10.01
C ASP A 114 -16.70 13.55 -9.07
N LEU A 115 -15.64 14.30 -8.79
CA LEU A 115 -14.53 13.84 -7.95
C LEU A 115 -14.95 13.66 -6.48
N GLU A 116 -15.96 14.37 -6.00
CA GLU A 116 -16.46 14.27 -4.62
C GLU A 116 -17.11 12.90 -4.37
N LYS A 117 -17.94 12.42 -5.30
CA LYS A 117 -18.54 11.09 -5.28
C LYS A 117 -17.48 9.99 -5.40
N VAL A 118 -16.48 10.17 -6.25
CA VAL A 118 -15.32 9.26 -6.36
C VAL A 118 -14.58 9.17 -5.03
N ASN A 119 -14.24 10.30 -4.42
CA ASN A 119 -13.56 10.35 -3.12
C ASN A 119 -14.40 9.74 -1.99
N THR A 120 -15.72 9.94 -2.04
CA THR A 120 -16.67 9.37 -1.06
C THR A 120 -16.68 7.84 -1.13
N LEU A 121 -16.72 7.25 -2.32
CA LEU A 121 -16.68 5.79 -2.48
C LEU A 121 -15.31 5.20 -2.15
N TRP A 122 -14.23 5.96 -2.36
CA TRP A 122 -12.86 5.56 -2.01
C TRP A 122 -12.50 5.78 -0.53
N ALA A 123 -13.34 6.52 0.21
CA ALA A 123 -13.06 6.93 1.57
C ALA A 123 -12.79 5.74 2.49
N GLY A 124 -11.58 5.71 3.06
CA GLY A 124 -11.10 4.63 3.93
C GLY A 124 -10.12 3.65 3.28
N LEU A 125 -10.02 3.60 1.94
CA LEU A 125 -9.07 2.72 1.24
C LEU A 125 -7.62 3.26 1.25
N GLY A 126 -7.45 4.56 1.52
CA GLY A 126 -6.16 5.24 1.53
C GLY A 126 -5.61 5.53 0.13
N TYR A 127 -4.53 6.33 0.07
CA TYR A 127 -3.88 6.75 -1.18
C TYR A 127 -4.87 7.30 -2.22
N TYR A 128 -5.60 8.36 -1.86
CA TYR A 128 -6.70 8.95 -2.66
C TYR A 128 -6.29 9.43 -4.05
N SER A 129 -5.00 9.71 -4.27
CA SER A 129 -4.46 10.00 -5.60
C SER A 129 -4.69 8.86 -6.60
N ARG A 130 -4.84 7.61 -6.13
CA ARG A 130 -5.21 6.47 -6.98
C ARG A 130 -6.63 6.63 -7.55
N ALA A 131 -7.60 7.00 -6.71
CA ALA A 131 -8.98 7.21 -7.12
C ALA A 131 -9.09 8.35 -8.14
N LYS A 132 -8.40 9.46 -7.85
CA LYS A 132 -8.34 10.63 -8.74
C LYS A 132 -7.74 10.27 -10.11
N ARG A 133 -6.59 9.58 -10.14
CA ARG A 133 -5.95 9.15 -11.39
C ARG A 133 -6.80 8.14 -12.18
N LEU A 134 -7.47 7.22 -11.49
CA LEU A 134 -8.41 6.28 -12.09
C LEU A 134 -9.58 7.02 -12.75
N TRP A 135 -10.14 8.04 -12.09
CA TRP A 135 -11.18 8.90 -12.64
C TRP A 135 -10.69 9.75 -13.83
N GLU A 136 -9.52 10.41 -13.71
CA GLU A 136 -8.88 11.15 -14.80
C GLU A 136 -8.62 10.25 -16.02
N GLY A 137 -8.11 9.04 -15.78
CA GLY A 137 -7.88 8.06 -16.82
C GLY A 137 -9.19 7.59 -17.47
N ALA A 138 -10.25 7.37 -16.70
CA ALA A 138 -11.54 7.00 -17.25
C ALA A 138 -12.09 8.09 -18.17
N LYS A 139 -11.95 9.36 -17.78
CA LYS A 139 -12.31 10.51 -18.64
C LYS A 139 -11.52 10.51 -19.94
N LYS A 140 -10.19 10.35 -19.86
CA LYS A 140 -9.31 10.30 -21.05
C LYS A 140 -9.69 9.15 -21.98
N ILE A 141 -9.87 7.94 -21.44
CA ILE A 141 -10.21 6.76 -22.24
C ILE A 141 -11.57 6.90 -22.91
N VAL A 142 -12.56 7.48 -22.24
CA VAL A 142 -13.86 7.76 -22.86
C VAL A 142 -13.74 8.80 -23.98
N SER A 143 -12.95 9.86 -23.80
CA SER A 143 -12.84 10.92 -24.81
C SER A 143 -11.95 10.57 -26.00
N GLU A 144 -10.86 9.82 -25.79
CA GLU A 144 -9.83 9.60 -26.81
C GLU A 144 -9.84 8.17 -27.38
N PHE A 145 -10.40 7.20 -26.66
CA PHE A 145 -10.38 5.78 -27.03
C PHE A 145 -11.77 5.14 -27.03
N ASP A 146 -12.83 5.95 -27.10
CA ASP A 146 -14.23 5.49 -27.16
C ASP A 146 -14.61 4.53 -26.00
N GLY A 147 -14.04 4.78 -24.82
CA GLY A 147 -14.28 3.96 -23.63
C GLY A 147 -13.52 2.63 -23.63
N ARG A 148 -12.63 2.38 -24.60
CA ARG A 148 -11.88 1.12 -24.72
C ARG A 148 -10.44 1.33 -24.27
N LEU A 149 -10.03 0.58 -23.25
CA LEU A 149 -8.64 0.57 -22.82
C LEU A 149 -7.75 -0.02 -23.94
N PRO A 150 -6.54 0.54 -24.16
CA PRO A 150 -5.57 -0.07 -25.06
C PRO A 150 -5.32 -1.54 -24.73
N ASN A 151 -5.10 -2.36 -25.77
CA ASN A 151 -5.06 -3.81 -25.64
C ASN A 151 -3.65 -4.38 -25.35
N ASN A 152 -2.66 -3.51 -25.19
CA ASN A 152 -1.27 -3.87 -24.95
C ASN A 152 -0.67 -3.04 -23.80
N ALA A 153 0.29 -3.62 -23.08
CA ALA A 153 0.87 -3.06 -21.88
C ALA A 153 1.65 -1.76 -22.17
N GLN A 154 2.33 -1.69 -23.31
CA GLN A 154 3.11 -0.50 -23.66
C GLN A 154 2.21 0.73 -23.79
N GLU A 155 1.11 0.60 -24.53
CA GLU A 155 0.15 1.67 -24.76
C GLU A 155 -0.68 1.97 -23.50
N LEU A 156 -1.09 0.95 -22.74
CA LEU A 156 -1.72 1.14 -21.43
C LEU A 156 -0.86 2.00 -20.50
N GLN A 157 0.44 1.71 -20.42
CA GLN A 157 1.38 2.46 -19.58
C GLN A 157 1.60 3.88 -20.10
N ARG A 158 1.63 4.08 -21.42
CA ARG A 158 1.88 5.39 -22.02
C ARG A 158 0.66 6.29 -21.92
N GLU A 159 -0.52 5.73 -22.16
CA GLU A 159 -1.74 6.52 -22.38
C GLU A 159 -2.59 6.70 -21.14
N VAL A 160 -2.58 5.77 -20.18
CA VAL A 160 -3.55 5.79 -19.07
C VAL A 160 -2.96 6.40 -17.79
N PRO A 161 -3.47 7.55 -17.32
CA PRO A 161 -3.04 8.17 -16.07
C PRO A 161 -3.05 7.21 -14.88
N GLY A 162 -1.93 7.16 -14.16
CA GLY A 162 -1.79 6.30 -12.97
C GLY A 162 -1.58 4.82 -13.26
N VAL A 163 -1.54 4.39 -14.52
CA VAL A 163 -1.14 3.04 -14.91
C VAL A 163 0.37 2.98 -15.09
N GLY A 164 1.04 2.28 -14.17
CA GLY A 164 2.46 1.96 -14.29
C GLY A 164 2.68 0.57 -14.93
N ARG A 165 3.96 0.20 -15.11
CA ARG A 165 4.40 -1.08 -15.71
C ARG A 165 3.66 -2.31 -15.15
N TYR A 166 3.46 -2.37 -13.83
CA TYR A 166 2.69 -3.44 -13.17
C TYR A 166 1.23 -3.50 -13.64
N THR A 167 0.48 -2.40 -13.50
CA THR A 167 -0.95 -2.38 -13.82
C THR A 167 -1.19 -2.62 -15.31
N ALA A 168 -0.31 -2.08 -16.16
CA ALA A 168 -0.34 -2.30 -17.60
C ALA A 168 -0.18 -3.79 -17.94
N GLY A 169 0.85 -4.44 -17.39
CA GLY A 169 1.07 -5.87 -17.60
C GLY A 169 -0.07 -6.73 -17.04
N ALA A 170 -0.65 -6.34 -15.90
CA ALA A 170 -1.76 -7.06 -15.28
C ALA A 170 -3.01 -7.01 -16.16
N VAL A 171 -3.45 -5.81 -16.56
CA VAL A 171 -4.63 -5.65 -17.43
C VAL A 171 -4.38 -6.35 -18.78
N ALA A 172 -3.22 -6.13 -19.40
CA ALA A 172 -2.93 -6.69 -20.72
C ALA A 172 -2.87 -8.22 -20.73
N SER A 173 -2.20 -8.83 -19.76
CA SER A 173 -2.11 -10.29 -19.68
C SER A 173 -3.43 -10.96 -19.26
N ILE A 174 -4.17 -10.36 -18.31
CA ILE A 174 -5.43 -10.93 -17.78
C ILE A 174 -6.56 -10.82 -18.80
N VAL A 175 -6.68 -9.68 -19.49
CA VAL A 175 -7.82 -9.40 -20.35
C VAL A 175 -7.52 -9.69 -21.81
N PHE A 176 -6.44 -9.11 -22.32
CA PHE A 176 -6.10 -9.17 -23.74
C PHE A 176 -5.22 -10.37 -24.11
N GLY A 177 -4.66 -11.07 -23.11
CA GLY A 177 -3.84 -12.26 -23.32
C GLY A 177 -2.46 -11.96 -23.87
N GLU A 178 -1.96 -10.73 -23.68
CA GLU A 178 -0.58 -10.37 -24.04
C GLU A 178 0.40 -11.11 -23.10
N ALA A 179 1.43 -11.72 -23.68
CA ALA A 179 2.50 -12.41 -22.96
C ALA A 179 3.49 -11.43 -22.32
N THR A 180 3.00 -10.66 -21.35
CA THR A 180 3.76 -9.60 -20.66
C THR A 180 3.89 -9.93 -19.17
N PRO A 181 5.05 -9.65 -18.55
CA PRO A 181 5.27 -9.94 -17.13
C PRO A 181 4.52 -8.99 -16.20
N VAL A 182 4.28 -9.47 -14.99
CA VAL A 182 3.76 -8.69 -13.87
C VAL A 182 4.65 -8.92 -12.66
N VAL A 183 5.16 -7.84 -12.07
CA VAL A 183 6.05 -7.90 -10.90
C VAL A 183 5.55 -6.96 -9.80
N ASP A 184 5.03 -7.55 -8.72
CA ASP A 184 4.69 -6.87 -7.47
C ASP A 184 5.59 -7.35 -6.31
N GLY A 185 5.31 -6.89 -5.09
CA GLY A 185 6.02 -7.34 -3.89
C GLY A 185 5.88 -8.85 -3.60
N ASN A 186 4.82 -9.51 -4.08
CA ASN A 186 4.65 -10.95 -3.97
C ASN A 186 5.56 -11.69 -4.96
N VAL A 187 5.54 -11.28 -6.23
CA VAL A 187 6.38 -11.84 -7.30
C VAL A 187 7.85 -11.62 -7.01
N ILE A 188 8.27 -10.42 -6.57
CA ILE A 188 9.66 -10.15 -6.14
C ILE A 188 10.09 -11.15 -5.06
N ARG A 189 9.24 -11.39 -4.06
CA ARG A 189 9.56 -12.34 -2.99
C ARG A 189 9.66 -13.78 -3.51
N VAL A 190 8.75 -14.21 -4.37
CA VAL A 190 8.80 -15.53 -5.00
C VAL A 190 10.10 -15.68 -5.81
N LEU A 191 10.37 -14.75 -6.73
CA LEU A 191 11.53 -14.81 -7.62
C LEU A 191 12.85 -14.72 -6.85
N SER A 192 12.94 -13.83 -5.86
CA SER A 192 14.14 -13.70 -5.03
C SER A 192 14.49 -14.99 -4.28
N ARG A 193 13.47 -15.75 -3.83
CA ARG A 193 13.67 -17.06 -3.19
C ARG A 193 13.95 -18.15 -4.21
N TRP A 194 13.20 -18.16 -5.31
CA TRP A 194 13.33 -19.17 -6.36
C TRP A 194 14.72 -19.16 -6.99
N ARG A 195 15.31 -17.97 -7.18
CA ARG A 195 16.66 -17.78 -7.75
C ARG A 195 17.72 -17.36 -6.73
N ALA A 196 17.39 -17.38 -5.44
CA ALA A 196 18.28 -17.00 -4.33
C ALA A 196 19.03 -15.66 -4.57
N ILE A 197 18.28 -14.62 -4.97
CA ILE A 197 18.79 -13.27 -5.27
C ILE A 197 18.87 -12.47 -3.96
N HIS A 198 20.05 -12.39 -3.36
CA HIS A 198 20.32 -11.67 -2.11
C HIS A 198 20.65 -10.19 -2.36
N ALA A 199 19.70 -9.43 -2.91
CA ALA A 199 19.93 -8.02 -3.26
C ALA A 199 18.78 -7.13 -2.77
N ASP A 200 19.06 -5.85 -2.54
CA ASP A 200 18.03 -4.84 -2.27
C ASP A 200 17.02 -4.81 -3.44
N PRO A 201 15.75 -5.18 -3.23
CA PRO A 201 14.75 -5.29 -4.30
C PRO A 201 14.30 -3.92 -4.86
N LYS A 202 14.80 -2.80 -4.32
CA LYS A 202 14.51 -1.45 -4.78
C LYS A 202 15.61 -0.83 -5.64
N LYS A 203 16.81 -1.44 -5.67
CA LYS A 203 17.90 -0.99 -6.57
C LYS A 203 17.47 -1.22 -8.02
N ALA A 204 17.72 -0.25 -8.90
CA ALA A 204 17.27 -0.30 -10.30
C ALA A 204 17.72 -1.57 -11.05
N LYS A 205 19.01 -1.96 -10.90
CA LYS A 205 19.56 -3.20 -11.50
C LYS A 205 18.79 -4.45 -11.04
N THR A 206 18.47 -4.52 -9.75
CA THR A 206 17.71 -5.65 -9.15
C THR A 206 16.25 -5.66 -9.60
N VAL A 207 15.62 -4.48 -9.71
CA VAL A 207 14.26 -4.36 -10.25
C VAL A 207 14.22 -4.89 -11.68
N GLU A 208 15.11 -4.45 -12.55
CA GLU A 208 15.15 -4.92 -13.95
C GLU A 208 15.49 -6.41 -14.06
N LEU A 209 16.30 -6.97 -13.17
CA LEU A 209 16.51 -8.42 -13.09
C LEU A 209 15.21 -9.17 -12.82
N PHE A 210 14.41 -8.74 -11.83
CA PHE A 210 13.12 -9.39 -11.54
C PHE A 210 12.15 -9.29 -12.71
N TRP A 211 12.11 -8.15 -13.39
CA TRP A 211 11.32 -7.99 -14.60
C TRP A 211 11.80 -8.88 -15.75
N GLY A 212 13.11 -9.02 -15.94
CA GLY A 212 13.71 -9.89 -16.96
C GLY A 212 13.43 -11.38 -16.68
N ILE A 213 13.55 -11.82 -15.42
CA ILE A 213 13.20 -13.19 -15.02
C ILE A 213 11.70 -13.43 -15.22
N ALA A 214 10.84 -12.51 -14.79
CA ALA A 214 9.40 -12.65 -15.00
C ALA A 214 9.05 -12.73 -16.50
N ALA A 215 9.67 -11.89 -17.33
CA ALA A 215 9.47 -11.92 -18.79
C ALA A 215 9.90 -13.24 -19.41
N SER A 216 11.01 -13.84 -18.94
CA SER A 216 11.52 -15.09 -19.50
C SER A 216 10.62 -16.28 -19.19
N ILE A 217 9.87 -16.25 -18.07
CA ILE A 217 9.04 -17.38 -17.62
C ILE A 217 7.54 -17.24 -17.93
N VAL A 218 7.04 -16.06 -18.29
CA VAL A 218 5.62 -15.90 -18.68
C VAL A 218 5.34 -16.74 -19.94
N PRO A 219 4.30 -17.59 -19.95
CA PRO A 219 3.93 -18.37 -21.10
C PRO A 219 3.17 -17.54 -22.13
N GLU A 220 3.37 -17.86 -23.42
CA GLU A 220 2.52 -17.35 -24.51
C GLU A 220 1.07 -17.83 -24.36
N SER A 221 0.87 -19.00 -23.76
CA SER A 221 -0.43 -19.57 -23.45
C SER A 221 -0.88 -19.19 -22.04
N ASN A 222 -2.02 -18.52 -21.92
CA ASN A 222 -2.64 -18.10 -20.65
C ASN A 222 -1.72 -17.22 -19.74
N PRO A 223 -1.08 -16.16 -20.27
CA PRO A 223 -0.18 -15.31 -19.47
C PRO A 223 -0.86 -14.67 -18.25
N GLY A 224 -2.13 -14.30 -18.37
CA GLY A 224 -2.92 -13.74 -17.27
C GLY A 224 -3.09 -14.69 -16.09
N ASP A 225 -3.35 -15.97 -16.33
CA ASP A 225 -3.46 -16.97 -15.27
C ASP A 225 -2.10 -17.22 -14.63
N PHE A 226 -1.03 -17.26 -15.42
CA PHE A 226 0.33 -17.42 -14.90
C PHE A 226 0.75 -16.25 -13.98
N ASN A 227 0.52 -15.01 -14.42
CA ASN A 227 0.80 -13.82 -13.62
C ASN A 227 -0.01 -13.83 -12.31
N GLN A 228 -1.31 -14.15 -12.38
CA GLN A 228 -2.14 -14.28 -11.19
C GLN A 228 -1.69 -15.42 -10.27
N ALA A 229 -1.21 -16.53 -10.83
CA ALA A 229 -0.68 -17.65 -10.07
C ALA A 229 0.61 -17.28 -9.32
N MET A 230 1.52 -16.53 -9.96
CA MET A 230 2.73 -16.01 -9.31
C MET A 230 2.39 -15.10 -8.12
N MET A 231 1.42 -14.19 -8.29
CA MET A 231 0.93 -13.33 -7.21
C MET A 231 0.26 -14.13 -6.09
N GLU A 232 -0.59 -15.10 -6.44
CA GLU A 232 -1.30 -15.96 -5.49
C GLU A 232 -0.34 -16.85 -4.70
N LEU A 233 0.69 -17.39 -5.35
CA LEU A 233 1.73 -18.19 -4.71
C LEU A 233 2.45 -17.38 -3.64
N GLY A 234 2.84 -16.15 -3.97
CA GLY A 234 3.45 -15.24 -3.00
C GLY A 234 2.49 -14.91 -1.86
N ALA A 235 1.22 -14.68 -2.15
CA ALA A 235 0.22 -14.30 -1.16
C ALA A 235 -0.14 -15.43 -0.16
N ARG A 236 -0.08 -16.70 -0.58
CA ARG A 236 -0.61 -17.84 0.22
C ARG A 236 0.41 -18.88 0.65
N VAL A 237 1.46 -19.10 -0.12
CA VAL A 237 2.41 -20.20 0.12
C VAL A 237 3.78 -19.64 0.45
N CYS A 238 4.33 -18.83 -0.46
CA CYS A 238 5.64 -18.19 -0.31
C CYS A 238 5.49 -16.86 0.46
N VAL A 239 4.87 -16.92 1.63
CA VAL A 239 4.56 -15.76 2.49
C VAL A 239 5.81 -15.16 3.15
N PRO A 240 5.77 -13.91 3.65
CA PRO A 240 6.96 -13.24 4.22
C PRO A 240 7.63 -14.02 5.35
N GLN A 241 6.85 -14.61 6.26
CA GLN A 241 7.32 -15.39 7.39
C GLN A 241 6.71 -16.80 7.34
N ASN A 242 7.50 -17.81 7.71
CA ASN A 242 7.09 -19.22 7.71
C ASN A 242 6.46 -19.70 6.38
N PRO A 243 7.15 -19.53 5.22
CA PRO A 243 6.63 -20.01 3.95
C PRO A 243 6.45 -21.53 3.95
N ASN A 244 5.39 -22.03 3.32
CA ASN A 244 5.09 -23.45 3.26
C ASN A 244 5.80 -24.12 2.07
N CYS A 245 7.13 -24.19 2.15
CA CYS A 245 7.96 -24.69 1.04
C CYS A 245 7.64 -26.14 0.65
N ASN A 246 7.23 -26.98 1.60
CA ASN A 246 6.90 -28.39 1.34
C ASN A 246 5.62 -28.56 0.48
N GLN A 247 4.73 -27.56 0.49
CA GLN A 247 3.51 -27.54 -0.34
C GLN A 247 3.65 -26.58 -1.54
N CYS A 248 4.83 -26.01 -1.75
CA CYS A 248 5.06 -25.09 -2.84
C CYS A 248 5.19 -25.86 -4.17
N PRO A 249 4.36 -25.55 -5.19
CA PRO A 249 4.36 -26.28 -6.46
C PRO A 249 5.68 -26.14 -7.22
N ILE A 250 6.45 -25.08 -6.96
CA ILE A 250 7.71 -24.77 -7.66
C ILE A 250 8.94 -24.99 -6.78
N SER A 251 8.80 -25.76 -5.69
CA SER A 251 9.87 -25.98 -4.71
C SER A 251 11.07 -26.74 -5.25
N ASN A 252 10.86 -27.63 -6.24
CA ASN A 252 11.92 -28.48 -6.81
C ASN A 252 13.11 -27.68 -7.34
N ASN A 253 12.86 -26.55 -8.01
CA ASN A 253 13.90 -25.66 -8.57
C ASN A 253 14.07 -24.38 -7.74
N CYS A 254 13.59 -24.35 -6.49
CA CYS A 254 13.75 -23.19 -5.63
C CYS A 254 15.14 -23.19 -4.99
N HIS A 255 16.04 -22.33 -5.49
CA HIS A 255 17.43 -22.26 -5.03
C HIS A 255 17.53 -22.04 -3.52
N ALA A 256 16.77 -21.10 -2.94
CA ALA A 256 16.81 -20.85 -1.50
C ALA A 256 16.36 -22.06 -0.67
N PHE A 257 15.36 -22.81 -1.16
CA PHE A 257 14.88 -24.01 -0.44
C PHE A 257 15.88 -25.17 -0.56
N ASN A 258 16.42 -25.39 -1.75
CA ASN A 258 17.45 -26.40 -1.99
C ASN A 258 18.73 -26.11 -1.21
N GLN A 259 19.10 -24.83 -1.08
CA GLN A 259 20.20 -24.41 -0.21
C GLN A 259 19.96 -24.82 1.25
N LEU A 260 18.78 -24.53 1.79
CA LEU A 260 18.42 -24.92 3.16
C LEU A 260 18.43 -26.45 3.36
N GLN A 261 17.91 -27.22 2.41
CA GLN A 261 17.89 -28.69 2.49
C GLN A 261 19.30 -29.27 2.46
N LEU A 262 20.14 -28.78 1.55
CA LEU A 262 21.52 -29.23 1.43
C LEU A 262 22.34 -28.85 2.67
N TYR A 263 22.18 -27.64 3.21
CA TYR A 263 22.80 -27.24 4.47
C TYR A 263 22.42 -28.19 5.62
N LYS A 264 21.12 -28.54 5.75
CA LYS A 264 20.64 -29.48 6.79
C LYS A 264 21.24 -30.88 6.63
N SER A 265 21.37 -31.35 5.39
CA SER A 265 22.01 -32.64 5.08
C SER A 265 23.49 -32.63 5.46
N LEU A 266 24.24 -31.62 5.02
CA LEU A 266 25.67 -31.48 5.28
C LEU A 266 25.98 -31.26 6.78
N SER A 267 25.14 -30.50 7.48
CA SER A 267 25.28 -30.27 8.93
C SER A 267 25.10 -31.56 9.73
N LYS A 268 24.12 -32.40 9.37
CA LYS A 268 23.94 -33.73 9.98
C LYS A 268 25.16 -34.64 9.77
N ASN A 269 25.85 -34.48 8.65
CA ASN A 269 27.06 -35.24 8.30
C ASN A 269 28.35 -34.62 8.85
N GLY A 270 28.27 -33.57 9.68
CA GLY A 270 29.44 -32.93 10.31
C GLY A 270 30.31 -32.08 9.38
N PHE A 271 29.87 -31.78 8.15
CA PHE A 271 30.65 -31.04 7.13
C PHE A 271 31.09 -29.63 7.60
N PHE A 272 30.26 -28.97 8.41
CA PHE A 272 30.53 -27.63 8.92
C PHE A 272 31.30 -27.61 10.26
N ASN A 273 31.63 -28.77 10.85
CA ASN A 273 32.29 -28.86 12.16
C ASN A 273 33.83 -28.65 12.10
N GLU A 274 34.42 -28.50 10.91
CA GLU A 274 35.86 -28.31 10.76
C GLU A 274 36.30 -26.86 11.03
N LYS A 275 37.13 -26.67 12.07
CA LYS A 275 37.82 -25.41 12.45
C LYS A 275 38.80 -24.86 11.39
N LYS A 276 38.97 -25.51 10.24
CA LYS A 276 39.82 -25.00 9.16
C LYS A 276 39.03 -24.05 8.27
N ARG A 277 39.00 -22.77 8.67
CA ARG A 277 38.86 -21.66 7.71
C ARG A 277 40.12 -21.65 6.84
N LYS A 278 40.17 -22.48 5.79
CA LYS A 278 40.97 -22.07 4.63
C LYS A 278 40.24 -20.86 4.06
N GLN A 279 40.88 -19.70 4.08
CA GLN A 279 40.49 -18.59 3.21
C GLN A 279 40.51 -19.15 1.78
N MET A 280 39.35 -19.56 1.28
CA MET A 280 39.18 -19.71 -0.16
C MET A 280 39.03 -18.28 -0.68
N GLU A 281 40.04 -17.83 -1.41
CA GLU A 281 40.05 -16.63 -2.24
C GLU A 281 39.13 -16.84 -3.46
N SER A 282 37.90 -17.30 -3.27
CA SER A 282 36.90 -17.12 -4.32
C SER A 282 36.34 -15.73 -4.10
N GLU A 283 36.58 -14.80 -5.02
CA GLU A 283 35.86 -13.53 -5.05
C GLU A 283 34.40 -13.79 -5.42
N HIS A 284 33.47 -13.05 -4.83
CA HIS A 284 32.06 -13.19 -5.17
C HIS A 284 31.82 -12.52 -6.53
N GLU A 285 31.77 -13.31 -7.60
CA GLU A 285 31.68 -12.82 -8.99
C GLU A 285 30.28 -12.27 -9.37
N CYS A 286 29.25 -12.48 -8.55
CA CYS A 286 27.93 -11.94 -8.81
C CYS A 286 27.85 -10.46 -8.43
N GLU A 287 27.54 -9.62 -9.43
CA GLU A 287 27.45 -8.16 -9.30
C GLU A 287 26.07 -7.66 -8.85
N ILE A 288 25.20 -8.59 -8.45
CA ILE A 288 23.80 -8.33 -8.12
C ILE A 288 23.60 -8.49 -6.61
N CYS A 289 24.05 -9.61 -6.07
CA CYS A 289 23.89 -9.96 -4.66
C CYS A 289 24.85 -9.16 -3.78
N ASP A 290 24.34 -8.70 -2.64
CA ASP A 290 25.15 -8.11 -1.59
C ASP A 290 25.94 -9.22 -0.86
N GLU A 291 27.21 -8.99 -0.55
CA GLU A 291 28.10 -9.99 0.05
C GLU A 291 27.69 -10.37 1.47
N ILE A 292 27.93 -11.63 1.84
CA ILE A 292 27.66 -12.15 3.17
C ILE A 292 28.94 -12.08 4.01
N GLN A 293 29.02 -11.08 4.88
CA GLN A 293 30.20 -10.85 5.72
C GLN A 293 30.19 -11.66 7.04
N SER A 294 29.04 -12.21 7.44
CA SER A 294 28.89 -12.96 8.70
C SER A 294 29.19 -14.45 8.56
N ASP A 295 29.55 -15.10 9.66
CA ASP A 295 29.60 -16.57 9.74
C ASP A 295 28.25 -17.18 9.34
N LEU A 296 28.30 -18.15 8.41
CA LEU A 296 27.09 -18.85 7.98
C LEU A 296 26.59 -19.76 9.10
N ASN A 297 25.48 -19.38 9.72
CA ASN A 297 24.67 -20.21 10.61
C ASN A 297 23.41 -20.70 9.87
N GLU A 298 22.51 -21.43 10.55
CA GLU A 298 21.27 -21.89 9.92
C GLU A 298 20.42 -20.72 9.36
N ASP A 299 20.40 -19.57 10.05
CA ASP A 299 19.71 -18.36 9.59
C ASP A 299 20.25 -17.84 8.26
N ALA A 300 21.54 -18.06 7.98
CA ALA A 300 22.16 -17.65 6.73
C ALA A 300 21.62 -18.41 5.51
N TYR A 301 21.07 -19.61 5.72
CA TYR A 301 20.42 -20.45 4.70
C TYR A 301 18.89 -20.40 4.75
N ALA A 302 18.31 -19.59 5.65
CA ALA A 302 16.87 -19.47 5.74
C ALA A 302 16.27 -18.89 4.44
N VAL A 303 15.21 -19.52 3.93
CA VAL A 303 14.48 -19.03 2.73
C VAL A 303 13.98 -17.59 2.94
N THR A 304 13.68 -17.21 4.18
CA THR A 304 13.21 -15.87 4.57
C THR A 304 14.29 -14.78 4.50
N ARG A 305 15.56 -15.15 4.28
CA ARG A 305 16.65 -14.21 3.96
C ARG A 305 16.41 -13.47 2.64
N TYR A 306 15.63 -14.06 1.74
CA TYR A 306 15.33 -13.52 0.42
C TYR A 306 13.91 -12.92 0.38
N PRO A 307 13.73 -11.71 -0.18
CA PRO A 307 14.77 -10.79 -0.68
C PRO A 307 15.54 -10.13 0.48
N LEU A 308 16.66 -9.47 0.19
CA LEU A 308 17.41 -8.71 1.21
C LEU A 308 16.50 -7.67 1.87
N LYS A 309 16.41 -7.73 3.20
CA LYS A 309 15.60 -6.81 3.98
C LYS A 309 16.32 -5.47 4.12
N VAL A 310 15.76 -4.44 3.50
CA VAL A 310 16.25 -3.06 3.62
C VAL A 310 15.66 -2.41 4.86
N GLU A 311 16.51 -1.83 5.71
CA GLU A 311 16.07 -1.02 6.84
C GLU A 311 15.28 0.20 6.35
N LYS A 312 14.10 0.42 6.93
CA LYS A 312 13.28 1.58 6.60
C LYS A 312 13.68 2.74 7.51
N LYS A 313 13.95 3.90 6.93
CA LYS A 313 14.08 5.15 7.70
C LYS A 313 12.79 5.40 8.50
N PRO A 314 12.88 5.91 9.73
CA PRO A 314 11.70 6.26 10.51
C PRO A 314 10.90 7.35 9.79
N PRO A 315 9.56 7.36 9.92
CA PRO A 315 8.73 8.42 9.36
C PRO A 315 9.09 9.76 10.01
N ARG A 316 9.03 10.84 9.24
CA ARG A 316 9.25 12.19 9.78
C ARG A 316 8.07 12.61 10.65
N ASP A 317 8.34 13.27 11.76
CA ASP A 317 7.30 13.82 12.63
C ASP A 317 6.79 15.17 12.07
N GLU A 318 5.48 15.35 12.09
CA GLU A 318 4.80 16.61 11.77
C GLU A 318 3.68 16.87 12.78
N GLU A 319 3.52 18.12 13.20
CA GLU A 319 2.46 18.55 14.11
C GLU A 319 1.57 19.59 13.41
N CYS A 320 0.27 19.56 13.68
CA CYS A 320 -0.68 20.55 13.18
C CYS A 320 -1.76 20.84 14.22
N ALA A 321 -2.19 22.09 14.30
CA ALA A 321 -3.33 22.52 15.09
C ALA A 321 -4.60 22.41 14.22
N VAL A 322 -5.65 21.79 14.75
CA VAL A 322 -6.91 21.55 14.05
C VAL A 322 -8.04 22.18 14.84
N SER A 323 -8.81 23.05 14.19
CA SER A 323 -9.96 23.73 14.80
C SER A 323 -11.26 23.15 14.26
N ILE A 324 -12.02 22.48 15.11
CA ILE A 324 -13.42 22.15 14.82
C ILE A 324 -14.23 23.41 15.17
N VAL A 325 -14.59 24.18 14.15
CA VAL A 325 -15.33 25.43 14.32
C VAL A 325 -16.82 25.13 14.22
N GLU A 326 -17.54 25.49 15.29
CA GLU A 326 -18.98 25.40 15.39
C GLU A 326 -19.58 26.80 15.46
N ARG A 327 -20.47 27.10 14.52
CA ARG A 327 -21.26 28.32 14.53
C ARG A 327 -22.62 28.04 15.12
N ILE A 328 -23.03 28.88 16.07
CA ILE A 328 -24.34 28.86 16.72
C ILE A 328 -25.13 30.09 16.24
N ARG A 329 -26.42 29.91 15.92
CA ARG A 329 -27.33 31.02 15.61
C ARG A 329 -28.21 31.33 16.82
N SER A 330 -28.50 32.61 17.03
CA SER A 330 -29.32 33.07 18.17
C SER A 330 -30.78 32.62 18.07
N ASN A 331 -31.25 32.27 16.87
CA ASN A 331 -32.62 31.84 16.57
C ASN A 331 -32.91 30.37 16.94
N GLY A 332 -31.91 29.61 17.38
CA GLY A 332 -32.05 28.21 17.77
C GLY A 332 -31.98 27.21 16.61
N ASP A 333 -31.56 27.62 15.42
CA ASP A 333 -31.23 26.72 14.32
C ASP A 333 -30.12 25.73 14.73
N ASP A 334 -30.08 24.58 14.06
CA ASP A 334 -29.03 23.59 14.26
C ASP A 334 -27.63 24.21 13.98
N PRO A 335 -26.62 23.88 14.81
CA PRO A 335 -25.28 24.40 14.62
C PRO A 335 -24.66 23.89 13.32
N LEU A 336 -23.88 24.75 12.67
CA LEU A 336 -23.13 24.42 11.46
C LEU A 336 -21.63 24.33 11.75
N TYR A 337 -20.96 23.45 11.02
CA TYR A 337 -19.53 23.16 11.15
C TYR A 337 -18.78 23.55 9.89
N LEU A 338 -17.66 24.24 10.08
CA LEU A 338 -16.79 24.65 8.98
C LEU A 338 -15.91 23.49 8.52
N ILE A 339 -15.95 23.23 7.22
CA ILE A 339 -14.97 22.40 6.52
C ILE A 339 -14.43 23.13 5.29
N SER A 340 -13.19 22.83 4.93
CA SER A 340 -12.54 23.35 3.74
C SER A 340 -11.97 22.23 2.88
N LYS A 341 -11.95 22.40 1.56
CA LYS A 341 -11.39 21.44 0.62
C LYS A 341 -9.87 21.63 0.55
N ARG A 342 -9.14 20.51 0.62
CA ARG A 342 -7.68 20.51 0.43
C ARG A 342 -7.33 20.80 -1.04
N PRO A 343 -6.14 21.38 -1.31
CA PRO A 343 -5.67 21.59 -2.67
C PRO A 343 -5.72 20.31 -3.53
N GLU A 344 -5.81 20.48 -4.84
CA GLU A 344 -5.91 19.38 -5.81
C GLU A 344 -4.62 18.57 -5.97
N THR A 345 -3.52 19.00 -5.31
CA THR A 345 -2.22 18.33 -5.28
C THR A 345 -1.69 18.20 -3.85
N GLY A 346 -0.72 17.31 -3.64
CA GLY A 346 -0.09 17.10 -2.33
C GLY A 346 -0.80 16.09 -1.43
N LEU A 347 -0.51 16.15 -0.13
CA LEU A 347 -1.03 15.19 0.85
C LEU A 347 -2.55 15.34 1.00
N LEU A 348 -3.27 14.23 0.84
CA LEU A 348 -4.73 14.15 1.00
C LEU A 348 -5.51 15.08 0.05
N ALA A 349 -4.98 15.26 -1.17
CA ALA A 349 -5.52 16.17 -2.18
C ALA A 349 -7.01 15.96 -2.46
N GLY A 350 -7.75 17.07 -2.56
CA GLY A 350 -9.18 17.11 -2.90
C GLY A 350 -10.14 16.57 -1.83
N LEU A 351 -9.66 16.18 -0.66
CA LEU A 351 -10.51 15.80 0.48
C LEU A 351 -10.95 17.02 1.29
N TRP A 352 -12.09 16.91 1.97
CA TRP A 352 -12.52 17.89 2.95
C TRP A 352 -11.72 17.76 4.25
N GLU A 353 -11.54 18.86 4.96
CA GLU A 353 -10.88 18.88 6.27
C GLU A 353 -11.42 19.98 7.16
N PHE A 354 -11.17 19.86 8.46
CA PHE A 354 -11.30 20.97 9.39
C PHE A 354 -10.18 22.00 9.12
N PRO A 355 -10.41 23.29 9.41
CA PRO A 355 -9.36 24.29 9.45
C PRO A 355 -8.13 23.78 10.20
N SER A 356 -6.99 23.73 9.54
CA SER A 356 -5.75 23.22 10.11
C SER A 356 -4.55 24.08 9.76
N VAL A 357 -3.65 24.24 10.74
CA VAL A 357 -2.40 24.99 10.63
C VAL A 357 -1.22 24.06 10.92
N GLU A 358 -0.26 24.02 10.00
CA GLU A 358 0.99 23.27 10.18
C GLU A 358 1.90 24.00 11.18
N LEU A 359 2.35 23.29 12.22
CA LEU A 359 3.15 23.89 13.28
C LEU A 359 4.64 23.75 12.94
N THR A 360 5.36 24.87 12.97
CA THR A 360 6.80 24.93 12.64
C THR A 360 7.71 24.45 13.77
N SER A 361 7.21 24.46 15.00
CA SER A 361 7.95 24.06 16.20
C SER A 361 7.24 22.90 16.90
N PRO A 362 7.95 21.84 17.31
CA PRO A 362 7.34 20.73 18.04
C PRO A 362 6.97 21.14 19.47
N ASN A 363 5.99 20.44 20.06
CA ASN A 363 5.58 20.61 21.46
C ASN A 363 5.11 22.04 21.84
N THR A 364 4.46 22.74 20.91
CA THR A 364 3.81 24.02 21.23
C THR A 364 2.80 23.83 22.38
N ASN A 365 2.61 24.85 23.21
CA ASN A 365 1.56 24.83 24.22
C ASN A 365 0.21 25.28 23.62
N TYR A 366 -0.90 24.98 24.31
CA TYR A 366 -2.24 25.29 23.81
C TYR A 366 -2.45 26.78 23.54
N SER A 367 -1.93 27.67 24.39
CA SER A 367 -2.07 29.12 24.23
C SER A 367 -1.48 29.59 22.89
N ALA A 368 -0.25 29.16 22.57
CA ALA A 368 0.40 29.47 21.29
C ALA A 368 -0.40 28.94 20.10
N ARG A 369 -0.86 27.68 20.15
CA ARG A 369 -1.67 27.09 19.08
C ARG A 369 -2.99 27.83 18.87
N SER A 370 -3.68 28.18 19.95
CA SER A 370 -4.98 28.87 19.89
C SER A 370 -4.87 30.27 19.28
N LEU A 371 -3.76 30.97 19.50
CA LEU A 371 -3.48 32.27 18.86
C LEU A 371 -3.25 32.08 17.36
N GLU A 372 -2.46 31.08 16.99
CA GLU A 372 -2.15 30.77 15.59
C GLU A 372 -3.40 30.36 14.81
N THR A 373 -4.25 29.51 15.39
CA THR A 373 -5.53 29.13 14.76
C THR A 373 -6.51 30.29 14.70
N THR A 374 -6.56 31.18 15.70
CA THR A 374 -7.38 32.41 15.65
C THR A 374 -6.99 33.28 14.45
N ASN A 375 -5.69 33.53 14.28
CA ASN A 375 -5.19 34.33 13.17
C ASN A 375 -5.47 33.66 11.82
N TYR A 376 -5.31 32.34 11.74
CA TYR A 376 -5.63 31.58 10.55
C TYR A 376 -7.11 31.64 10.19
N LEU A 377 -8.00 31.50 11.18
CA LEU A 377 -9.45 31.58 10.98
C LEU A 377 -9.87 32.96 10.47
N LYS A 378 -9.30 34.03 11.03
CA LYS A 378 -9.51 35.40 10.57
C LYS A 378 -9.01 35.61 9.14
N MET A 379 -7.77 35.21 8.85
CA MET A 379 -7.14 35.46 7.55
C MET A 379 -7.76 34.65 6.40
N LYS A 380 -8.05 33.36 6.64
CA LYS A 380 -8.51 32.45 5.57
C LYS A 380 -10.02 32.42 5.42
N TYR A 381 -10.75 32.54 6.53
CA TYR A 381 -12.21 32.37 6.53
C TYR A 381 -12.97 33.65 6.87
N SER A 382 -12.27 34.76 7.11
CA SER A 382 -12.86 36.03 7.55
C SER A 382 -13.70 35.90 8.83
N ILE A 383 -13.36 34.93 9.69
CA ILE A 383 -14.04 34.71 10.97
C ILE A 383 -13.34 35.51 12.04
N GLU A 384 -13.96 36.59 12.48
CA GLU A 384 -13.50 37.38 13.62
C GLU A 384 -14.06 36.80 14.92
N LEU A 385 -13.17 36.38 15.81
CA LEU A 385 -13.52 35.75 17.07
C LEU A 385 -13.18 36.72 18.21
N GLU A 386 -14.16 37.49 18.68
CA GLU A 386 -13.96 38.44 19.80
C GLU A 386 -13.82 37.69 21.15
N GLU A 387 -14.81 36.88 21.51
CA GLU A 387 -14.81 36.06 22.73
C GLU A 387 -15.30 34.63 22.46
N PRO A 388 -14.58 33.83 21.66
CA PRO A 388 -15.00 32.46 21.35
C PRO A 388 -14.91 31.57 22.60
N THR A 389 -15.85 30.63 22.71
CA THR A 389 -15.69 29.51 23.67
C THR A 389 -14.77 28.48 23.04
N ARG A 390 -13.65 28.16 23.71
CA ARG A 390 -12.65 27.21 23.20
C ARG A 390 -12.40 26.06 24.17
N HIS A 391 -12.25 24.86 23.62
CA HIS A 391 -11.93 23.66 24.38
C HIS A 391 -10.74 22.92 23.75
N ASP A 392 -9.68 22.66 24.53
CA ASP A 392 -8.61 21.74 24.14
C ASP A 392 -9.13 20.31 24.25
N LEU A 393 -9.26 19.63 23.12
CA LEU A 393 -9.75 18.25 23.08
C LEU A 393 -8.61 17.24 23.22
N GLY A 394 -7.35 17.68 23.09
CA GLY A 394 -6.15 16.85 23.13
C GLY A 394 -5.65 16.43 21.76
N ASN A 395 -4.88 15.34 21.72
CA ASN A 395 -4.08 14.98 20.55
C ASN A 395 -4.57 13.71 19.86
N VAL A 396 -4.56 13.72 18.53
CA VAL A 396 -4.79 12.55 17.69
C VAL A 396 -3.51 12.26 16.89
N VAL A 397 -2.97 11.06 17.03
CA VAL A 397 -1.82 10.61 16.23
C VAL A 397 -2.29 9.78 15.04
N HIS A 398 -1.80 10.11 13.84
CA HIS A 398 -2.03 9.36 12.62
C HIS A 398 -0.71 9.03 11.92
N LEU A 399 -0.55 7.77 11.52
CA LEU A 399 0.65 7.27 10.85
C LEU A 399 0.38 7.10 9.36
N PHE A 400 1.08 7.87 8.54
CA PHE A 400 1.27 7.62 7.12
C PHE A 400 2.54 6.79 6.91
N SER A 401 2.78 6.29 5.69
CA SER A 401 3.96 5.47 5.41
C SER A 401 5.29 6.20 5.63
N HIS A 402 5.30 7.52 5.51
CA HIS A 402 6.50 8.36 5.57
C HIS A 402 6.38 9.55 6.54
N ILE A 403 5.22 9.72 7.19
CA ILE A 403 4.92 10.82 8.10
C ILE A 403 4.20 10.28 9.33
N ARG A 404 4.65 10.67 10.52
CA ARG A 404 3.89 10.55 11.75
C ARG A 404 3.28 11.92 12.06
N LYS A 405 1.97 12.04 11.90
CA LYS A 405 1.23 13.29 12.05
C LYS A 405 0.54 13.36 13.40
N VAL A 406 0.77 14.44 14.15
CA VAL A 406 0.06 14.75 15.38
C VAL A 406 -0.91 15.90 15.10
N TYR A 407 -2.21 15.65 15.30
CA TYR A 407 -3.26 16.64 15.24
C TYR A 407 -3.57 17.10 16.67
N HIS A 408 -3.30 18.36 16.98
CA HIS A 408 -3.74 19.01 18.22
C HIS A 408 -5.13 19.59 17.99
N VAL A 409 -6.16 18.97 18.58
CA VAL A 409 -7.55 19.25 18.24
C VAL A 409 -8.15 20.20 19.26
N GLU A 410 -8.75 21.28 18.78
CA GLU A 410 -9.58 22.17 19.58
C GLU A 410 -11.01 22.24 19.02
N TRP A 411 -11.94 22.59 19.88
CA TRP A 411 -13.29 22.97 19.52
C TRP A 411 -13.48 24.45 19.80
N VAL A 412 -13.92 25.19 18.78
CA VAL A 412 -14.13 26.63 18.81
C VAL A 412 -15.59 26.90 18.53
N GLN A 413 -16.28 27.56 19.46
CA GLN A 413 -17.67 27.97 19.32
C GLN A 413 -17.75 29.49 19.27
N TYR A 414 -18.58 29.99 18.36
CA TYR A 414 -18.96 31.39 18.33
C TYR A 414 -20.40 31.53 17.88
N GLU A 415 -21.03 32.62 18.32
CA GLU A 415 -22.38 32.98 17.94
C GLU A 415 -22.33 34.01 16.82
N SER A 416 -23.04 33.77 15.71
CA SER A 416 -23.18 34.74 14.62
C SER A 416 -24.44 34.46 13.81
N ASN A 417 -25.20 35.53 13.56
CA ASN A 417 -26.37 35.52 12.70
C ASN A 417 -26.04 35.87 11.24
N ASP A 418 -24.80 36.25 10.93
CA ASP A 418 -24.38 36.57 9.58
C ASP A 418 -24.37 35.32 8.70
N GLU A 419 -24.70 35.46 7.42
CA GLU A 419 -24.53 34.34 6.50
C GLU A 419 -23.05 34.03 6.33
N PRO A 420 -22.64 32.77 6.49
CA PRO A 420 -21.24 32.44 6.58
C PRO A 420 -20.64 32.40 5.17
N MET A 421 -19.34 32.64 5.05
CA MET A 421 -18.69 32.53 3.75
C MET A 421 -18.76 31.09 3.26
N GLU A 422 -19.30 30.90 2.06
CA GLU A 422 -19.36 29.63 1.34
C GLU A 422 -18.75 29.77 -0.06
N SER A 423 -18.09 28.71 -0.50
CA SER A 423 -17.51 28.60 -1.84
C SER A 423 -17.40 27.12 -2.24
N GLU A 424 -16.91 26.84 -3.45
CA GLU A 424 -16.61 25.45 -3.84
C GLU A 424 -15.56 24.78 -2.93
N GLU A 425 -14.74 25.58 -2.23
CA GLU A 425 -13.67 25.11 -1.35
C GLU A 425 -14.02 25.23 0.14
N ILE A 426 -15.15 25.88 0.49
CA ILE A 426 -15.51 26.19 1.88
C ILE A 426 -16.99 25.91 2.07
N LYS A 427 -17.33 25.00 2.97
CA LYS A 427 -18.73 24.63 3.28
C LYS A 427 -19.00 24.72 4.78
N TRP A 428 -20.22 25.12 5.09
CA TRP A 428 -20.81 24.98 6.41
C TRP A 428 -21.81 23.84 6.39
N VAL A 429 -21.57 22.82 7.20
CA VAL A 429 -22.31 21.57 7.14
C VAL A 429 -22.95 21.24 8.47
N THR A 430 -24.10 20.57 8.43
CA THR A 430 -24.68 19.98 9.64
C THR A 430 -23.80 18.86 10.17
N MET A 431 -24.01 18.44 11.42
CA MET A 431 -23.29 17.28 11.98
C MET A 431 -23.52 16.00 11.15
N SER A 432 -24.73 15.78 10.65
CA SER A 432 -25.08 14.61 9.82
C SER A 432 -24.30 14.58 8.50
N GLU A 433 -24.13 15.74 7.86
CA GLU A 433 -23.33 15.88 6.64
C GLU A 433 -21.84 15.75 6.93
N LEU A 434 -21.36 16.34 8.02
CA LEU A 434 -19.97 16.24 8.46
C LEU A 434 -19.53 14.78 8.68
N GLN A 435 -20.39 13.97 9.29
CA GLN A 435 -20.15 12.53 9.49
C GLN A 435 -20.01 11.75 8.17
N LYS A 436 -20.69 12.20 7.11
CA LYS A 436 -20.68 11.59 5.78
C LYS A 436 -19.58 12.15 4.87
N ALA A 437 -19.04 13.34 5.19
CA ALA A 437 -18.04 14.01 4.37
C ALA A 437 -16.77 13.16 4.18
N PRO A 438 -16.17 13.16 2.97
CA PRO A 438 -14.92 12.45 2.70
C PRO A 438 -13.72 13.21 3.33
N ILE A 439 -13.60 13.13 4.65
CA ILE A 439 -12.45 13.66 5.41
C ILE A 439 -11.40 12.57 5.69
N PRO A 440 -10.11 12.94 5.83
CA PRO A 440 -9.03 12.01 6.15
C PRO A 440 -9.28 11.18 7.42
N THR A 441 -8.80 9.94 7.45
CA THR A 441 -8.98 9.03 8.61
C THR A 441 -8.43 9.62 9.92
N GLY A 442 -7.33 10.40 9.86
CA GLY A 442 -6.82 11.15 11.01
C GLY A 442 -7.85 12.14 11.57
N LEU A 443 -8.52 12.90 10.70
CA LEU A 443 -9.54 13.88 11.08
C LEU A 443 -10.88 13.24 11.45
N LYS A 444 -11.22 12.06 10.90
CA LYS A 444 -12.35 11.25 11.41
C LYS A 444 -12.16 10.87 12.88
N LYS A 445 -10.92 10.63 13.33
CA LYS A 445 -10.64 10.39 14.77
C LYS A 445 -10.80 11.66 15.60
N ALA A 446 -10.44 12.83 15.05
CA ALA A 446 -10.68 14.12 15.69
C ALA A 446 -12.18 14.41 15.86
N LEU A 447 -12.99 14.12 14.82
CA LEU A 447 -14.45 14.21 14.91
C LEU A 447 -15.03 13.32 16.01
N LYS A 448 -14.58 12.05 16.10
CA LYS A 448 -15.02 11.14 17.18
C LYS A 448 -14.63 11.65 18.58
N LEU A 449 -13.46 12.26 18.72
CA LEU A 449 -13.01 12.87 19.97
C LEU A 449 -13.93 14.02 20.38
N PHE A 450 -14.30 14.86 19.42
CA PHE A 450 -15.26 15.95 19.60
C PHE A 450 -16.66 15.47 19.97
N GLU A 451 -17.22 14.50 19.23
CA GLU A 451 -18.53 13.90 19.53
C GLU A 451 -18.58 13.34 20.95
N LYS A 452 -17.52 12.62 21.35
CA LYS A 452 -17.39 12.11 22.71
C LYS A 452 -17.41 13.25 23.72
N PHE A 453 -16.60 14.30 23.51
CA PHE A 453 -16.54 15.45 24.42
C PHE A 453 -17.91 16.13 24.58
N LYS A 454 -18.62 16.35 23.46
CA LYS A 454 -19.98 16.94 23.46
C LYS A 454 -20.99 16.13 24.27
N THR A 455 -20.91 14.80 24.24
CA THR A 455 -21.82 13.94 25.02
C THR A 455 -21.47 13.86 26.50
N THR A 456 -20.20 14.02 26.87
CA THR A 456 -19.73 13.86 28.25
C THR A 456 -19.68 15.15 29.08
N THR A 457 -19.70 16.31 28.44
CA THR A 457 -19.61 17.62 29.11
C THR A 457 -20.97 18.31 29.05
N PRO A 458 -21.59 18.73 30.19
CA PRO A 458 -22.90 19.37 30.19
C PRO A 458 -22.90 20.65 29.35
N THR A 459 -23.69 20.67 28.29
CA THR A 459 -23.90 21.82 27.40
C THR A 459 -24.79 22.84 28.12
N LYS A 460 -24.24 23.57 29.09
CA LYS A 460 -24.82 24.82 29.57
C LYS A 460 -23.72 25.87 29.57
N LEU A 461 -23.93 26.92 28.77
CA LEU A 461 -23.28 28.22 28.92
C LEU A 461 -23.62 28.76 30.31
N THR A 462 -22.92 28.33 31.35
CA THR A 462 -23.00 28.95 32.66
C THR A 462 -21.99 30.07 32.74
N LYS A 463 -22.52 31.30 32.87
CA LYS A 463 -21.81 32.52 33.23
C LYS A 463 -20.71 32.24 34.25
N LYS A 464 -19.50 32.72 33.94
CA LYS A 464 -18.34 32.98 34.81
C LYS A 464 -18.24 32.05 36.03
N THR A 465 -17.31 31.10 35.99
CA THR A 465 -16.69 30.63 37.22
C THR A 465 -15.20 30.38 37.00
N THR A 466 -14.41 31.16 37.73
CA THR A 466 -12.96 31.14 37.83
C THR A 466 -12.47 29.74 38.20
N VAL A 467 -11.67 29.10 37.35
CA VAL A 467 -11.07 27.79 37.66
C VAL A 467 -9.77 27.98 38.43
N ARG A 468 -9.75 27.46 39.67
CA ARG A 468 -8.55 27.24 40.49
C ARG A 468 -7.62 26.24 39.80
N LYS A 469 -6.32 26.55 39.77
CA LYS A 469 -5.23 25.65 39.36
C LYS A 469 -5.29 24.31 40.11
N SER A 470 -5.28 23.20 39.38
CA SER A 470 -4.60 21.98 39.83
C SER A 470 -3.82 21.37 38.66
N VAL A 471 -2.51 21.65 38.65
CA VAL A 471 -1.54 20.94 37.82
C VAL A 471 -1.26 19.61 38.52
N LYS A 472 -1.52 18.49 37.83
CA LYS A 472 -0.83 17.23 38.10
C LYS A 472 -0.13 16.79 36.83
N SER A 473 1.15 17.14 36.74
CA SER A 473 2.11 16.55 35.81
C SER A 473 2.37 15.09 36.24
N ALA A 474 1.91 14.13 35.46
CA ALA A 474 2.41 12.76 35.58
C ALA A 474 3.72 12.67 34.76
N ALA A 475 4.83 12.50 35.46
CA ALA A 475 6.14 12.28 34.84
C ALA A 475 6.18 10.89 34.17
N ILE A 476 6.77 10.85 32.99
CA ILE A 476 7.08 9.63 32.23
C ILE A 476 8.35 9.03 32.86
N SER A 477 8.19 8.17 33.85
CA SER A 477 9.28 7.30 34.35
C SER A 477 8.75 6.11 35.17
N SER A 478 8.01 5.20 34.55
CA SER A 478 7.66 3.92 35.21
C SER A 478 7.44 2.72 34.29
N PHE A 479 8.12 2.65 33.13
CA PHE A 479 8.05 1.48 32.23
C PHE A 479 9.35 0.69 32.05
N PHE A 480 10.40 0.97 32.82
CA PHE A 480 11.57 0.09 32.89
C PHE A 480 11.63 -0.64 34.23
N THR A 481 10.99 -1.80 34.29
CA THR A 481 11.40 -2.87 35.21
C THR A 481 12.04 -3.98 34.39
N VAL A 482 13.37 -4.04 34.46
CA VAL A 482 14.16 -5.20 34.04
C VAL A 482 13.89 -6.30 35.07
N LYS A 483 13.30 -7.42 34.64
CA LYS A 483 13.29 -8.64 35.45
C LYS A 483 14.65 -9.33 35.28
N LYS A 484 15.30 -9.58 36.42
CA LYS A 484 16.41 -10.53 36.56
C LYS A 484 15.92 -11.95 36.31
#